data_AF-A0A534MU50-F1
#
_entry.id   AF-A0A534MU50-F1
#
_cell.length_a   1.000
_cell.length_b   1.000
_cell.length_c   1.000
_cell.angle_alpha   90.00
_cell.angle_beta   90.00
_cell.angle_gamma   90.00
#
_symmetry.space_group_name_H-M   'P 1'
#
loop_
_entity.id
_entity.type
_entity.pdbx_description
1 polymer ?
#
loop_
_entity_poly.entity_id
_entity_poly.type
_entity_poly.pdbx_seq_one_letter_code
_entity_poly.pdbx_strand_id
1 'polypeptide(L)'
;MSRPDASPAPMAGEQLLLDFAVILIAAEIGGSAFRKIRLPRAVGMLVAGIVLGPFTPGYSVHQSAVADLAVLGAVFLMFTTGLSFDIRGFRKLGAWPFLLAISGVAASFLGGLVL
;
A
#
# COMPACT_ATOMS: atom_id res chain seq x y z
N MET A 1 -47.49 18.74 0.36
CA MET A 1 -48.23 17.53 0.76
C MET A 1 -47.79 16.34 -0.12
N SER A 2 -46.50 15.94 -0.03
CA SER A 2 -45.94 14.67 -0.54
C SER A 2 -44.52 14.48 0.07
N ARG A 3 -44.40 14.13 1.36
CA ARG A 3 -43.29 13.22 1.79
C ARG A 3 -43.79 11.82 1.39
N PRO A 4 -42.99 10.81 0.94
CA PRO A 4 -41.74 10.35 1.58
C PRO A 4 -40.80 9.43 0.73
N ASP A 5 -39.54 9.79 0.54
CA ASP A 5 -38.50 8.82 0.18
C ASP A 5 -37.14 9.27 0.73
N ALA A 6 -37.00 9.05 2.04
CA ALA A 6 -35.72 8.64 2.59
C ALA A 6 -35.35 7.29 1.94
N SER A 7 -34.92 7.32 0.68
CA SER A 7 -34.18 6.22 0.10
C SER A 7 -32.87 6.18 0.90
N PRO A 8 -32.60 5.11 1.65
CA PRO A 8 -31.33 5.01 2.35
C PRO A 8 -30.24 5.11 1.28
N ALA A 9 -29.08 5.64 1.61
CA ALA A 9 -27.88 5.32 0.84
C ALA A 9 -27.21 4.10 1.50
N PRO A 10 -27.71 2.85 1.34
CA PRO A 10 -27.07 1.67 1.91
C PRO A 10 -25.85 1.22 1.09
N MET A 11 -25.51 1.88 -0.03
CA MET A 11 -24.62 1.27 -1.01
C MET A 11 -23.13 1.61 -0.88
N ALA A 12 -22.74 2.67 -0.17
CA ALA A 12 -21.32 3.08 -0.12
C ALA A 12 -20.52 2.31 0.96
N GLY A 13 -21.12 2.12 2.15
CA GLY A 13 -20.45 1.46 3.27
C GLY A 13 -20.29 -0.06 3.07
N GLU A 14 -21.33 -0.72 2.54
CA GLU A 14 -21.32 -2.17 2.30
C GLU A 14 -20.27 -2.55 1.24
N GLN A 15 -20.21 -1.78 0.14
CA GLN A 15 -19.22 -1.98 -0.92
C GLN A 15 -17.80 -1.74 -0.43
N LEU A 16 -17.56 -0.70 0.38
CA LEU A 16 -16.24 -0.44 0.97
C LEU A 16 -15.77 -1.60 1.87
N LEU A 17 -16.67 -2.15 2.68
CA LEU A 17 -16.36 -3.24 3.60
C LEU A 17 -16.03 -4.52 2.82
N LEU A 18 -16.79 -4.81 1.76
CA LEU A 18 -16.54 -5.93 0.85
C LEU A 18 -15.21 -5.76 0.11
N ASP A 19 -14.96 -4.58 -0.46
CA ASP A 19 -13.72 -4.20 -1.13
C ASP A 19 -12.50 -4.39 -0.22
N PHE A 20 -12.59 -3.89 1.02
CA PHE A 20 -11.53 -4.05 2.01
C PHE A 20 -11.33 -5.52 2.42
N ALA A 21 -12.42 -6.27 2.61
CA ALA A 21 -12.34 -7.69 2.91
C ALA A 21 -11.64 -8.48 1.78
N VAL A 22 -11.99 -8.20 0.52
CA VAL A 22 -11.36 -8.83 -0.65
C VAL A 22 -9.88 -8.49 -0.72
N ILE A 23 -9.51 -7.22 -0.51
CA ILE A 23 -8.10 -6.79 -0.50
C ILE A 23 -7.32 -7.49 0.61
N LEU A 24 -7.86 -7.56 1.83
CA LEU A 24 -7.19 -8.22 2.96
C LEU A 24 -7.01 -9.72 2.72
N ILE A 25 -8.04 -10.40 2.22
CA ILE A 25 -7.99 -11.83 1.90
C ILE A 25 -6.96 -12.08 0.80
N ALA A 26 -6.99 -11.31 -0.29
CA ALA A 26 -6.04 -11.45 -1.38
C ALA A 26 -4.60 -11.15 -0.94
N ALA A 27 -4.39 -10.11 -0.14
CA ALA A 27 -3.09 -9.78 0.43
C ALA A 27 -2.56 -10.91 1.32
N GLU A 28 -3.41 -11.54 2.14
CA GLU A 28 -3.02 -12.66 3.00
C GLU A 28 -2.68 -13.92 2.19
N ILE A 29 -3.49 -14.24 1.18
CA ILE A 29 -3.24 -15.37 0.27
C ILE A 29 -1.94 -15.14 -0.50
N GLY A 30 -1.78 -13.98 -1.14
CA GLY A 30 -0.59 -13.61 -1.91
C GLY A 30 0.67 -13.58 -1.05
N GLY A 31 0.59 -12.94 0.12
CA GLY A 31 1.69 -12.89 1.08
C GLY A 31 2.09 -14.27 1.60
N SER A 32 1.12 -15.12 1.95
CA SER A 32 1.37 -16.49 2.43
C SER A 32 1.93 -17.40 1.33
N ALA A 33 1.42 -17.29 0.10
CA ALA A 33 1.93 -18.03 -1.05
C ALA A 33 3.40 -17.68 -1.33
N PHE A 34 3.74 -16.39 -1.34
CA PHE A 34 5.12 -15.94 -1.58
C PHE A 34 6.07 -16.29 -0.43
N ARG A 35 5.57 -16.28 0.82
CA ARG A 35 6.34 -16.78 1.96
C ARG A 35 6.74 -18.24 1.79
N LYS A 36 5.88 -19.08 1.18
CA LYS A 36 6.17 -20.49 0.90
C LYS A 36 7.29 -20.67 -0.14
N ILE A 37 7.44 -19.72 -1.06
CA ILE A 37 8.48 -19.71 -2.11
C ILE A 37 9.77 -19.00 -1.62
N ARG A 38 9.87 -18.67 -0.33
CA ARG A 38 10.99 -17.91 0.29
C ARG A 38 11.16 -16.49 -0.27
N LEU A 39 10.10 -15.90 -0.81
CA LEU A 39 10.09 -14.49 -1.21
C LEU A 39 9.57 -13.60 -0.07
N PRO A 40 9.95 -12.32 -0.01
CA PRO A 40 9.42 -11.39 0.98
C PRO A 40 7.89 -11.27 0.86
N ARG A 41 7.19 -11.34 2.00
CA ARG A 41 5.72 -11.27 2.05
C ARG A 41 5.16 -10.02 1.37
N ALA A 42 5.86 -8.90 1.48
CA ALA A 42 5.49 -7.64 0.84
C ALA A 42 5.34 -7.78 -0.68
N VAL A 43 6.20 -8.56 -1.34
CA VAL A 43 6.11 -8.81 -2.79
C VAL A 43 4.82 -9.54 -3.13
N GLY A 44 4.44 -10.54 -2.34
CA GLY A 44 3.19 -11.28 -2.54
C GLY A 44 1.94 -10.43 -2.38
N MET A 45 1.95 -9.49 -1.40
CA MET A 45 0.86 -8.53 -1.22
C MET A 45 0.76 -7.54 -2.39
N LEU A 46 1.91 -7.08 -2.92
CA LEU A 46 1.95 -6.23 -4.12
C LEU A 46 1.38 -6.94 -5.35
N VAL A 47 1.78 -8.20 -5.59
CA VAL A 47 1.25 -9.00 -6.70
C VAL A 47 -0.26 -9.21 -6.56
N ALA A 48 -0.75 -9.50 -5.35
CA ALA A 48 -2.19 -9.59 -5.10
C ALA A 48 -2.92 -8.28 -5.43
N GLY A 49 -2.33 -7.13 -5.10
CA GLY A 49 -2.86 -5.81 -5.47
C GLY A 49 -2.88 -5.57 -6.98
N ILE A 50 -1.83 -5.97 -7.70
CA ILE A 50 -1.78 -5.89 -9.18
C ILE A 50 -2.88 -6.77 -9.79
N VAL A 51 -3.09 -7.98 -9.26
CA VAL A 51 -4.14 -8.90 -9.70
C VAL A 51 -5.54 -8.37 -9.40
N LEU A 52 -5.74 -7.65 -8.30
CA LEU A 52 -7.01 -6.96 -8.00
C LEU A 52 -7.17 -5.61 -8.71
N GLY A 53 -6.17 -5.20 -9.51
CA GLY A 53 -6.20 -3.95 -10.25
C GLY A 53 -7.22 -3.94 -11.39
N PRO A 54 -7.53 -2.74 -11.94
CA PRO A 54 -8.54 -2.57 -12.99
C PRO A 54 -8.20 -3.27 -14.32
N PHE A 55 -6.95 -3.73 -14.49
CA PHE A 55 -6.47 -4.40 -15.69
C PHE A 55 -6.69 -5.92 -15.68
N THR A 56 -7.24 -6.46 -14.60
CA THR A 56 -7.54 -7.90 -14.48
C THR A 56 -9.03 -8.14 -14.74
N PRO A 57 -9.42 -9.07 -15.63
CA PRO A 57 -10.82 -9.40 -15.86
C PRO A 57 -11.41 -10.06 -14.60
N GLY A 58 -12.10 -9.28 -13.76
CA GLY A 58 -12.61 -9.72 -12.46
C GLY A 58 -13.33 -8.61 -11.67
N TYR A 59 -13.57 -8.85 -10.38
CA TYR A 59 -14.20 -7.91 -9.45
C TYR A 59 -13.31 -6.67 -9.26
N SER A 60 -13.80 -5.50 -9.69
CA SER A 60 -13.08 -4.23 -9.58
C SER A 60 -13.49 -3.45 -8.33
N VAL A 61 -12.52 -3.17 -7.48
CA VAL A 61 -12.66 -2.41 -6.24
C VAL A 61 -12.90 -0.91 -6.53
N HIS A 62 -13.70 -0.24 -5.71
CA HIS A 62 -13.88 1.21 -5.77
C HIS A 62 -12.58 1.95 -5.43
N GLN A 63 -11.94 2.51 -6.46
CA GLN A 63 -10.60 3.07 -6.34
C GLN A 63 -10.50 4.28 -5.41
N SER A 64 -11.50 5.16 -5.37
CA SER A 64 -11.43 6.40 -4.58
C SER A 64 -11.36 6.13 -3.07
N ALA A 65 -12.31 5.36 -2.53
CA ALA A 65 -12.36 5.07 -1.11
C ALA A 65 -11.20 4.20 -0.63
N VAL A 66 -10.74 3.26 -1.46
CA VAL A 66 -9.58 2.42 -1.15
C VAL A 66 -8.26 3.20 -1.25
N ALA A 67 -8.15 4.19 -2.15
CA ALA A 67 -6.96 5.04 -2.25
C ALA A 67 -6.76 5.87 -0.96
N ASP A 68 -7.82 6.48 -0.43
CA ASP A 68 -7.75 7.23 0.83
C ASP A 68 -7.29 6.34 1.99
N LEU A 69 -7.82 5.11 2.05
CA LEU A 69 -7.44 4.13 3.05
C LEU A 69 -5.99 3.63 2.88
N ALA A 70 -5.52 3.51 1.64
CA ALA A 70 -4.13 3.16 1.34
C ALA A 70 -3.15 4.25 1.78
N VAL A 71 -3.50 5.54 1.59
CA VAL A 71 -2.72 6.67 2.12
C VAL A 71 -2.68 6.61 3.64
N LEU A 72 -3.82 6.38 4.29
CA LEU A 72 -3.88 6.24 5.74
C LEU A 72 -2.99 5.08 6.24
N GLY A 73 -3.07 3.93 5.57
CA GLY A 73 -2.23 2.75 5.86
C GLY A 73 -0.74 3.02 5.68
N ALA A 74 -0.35 3.74 4.62
CA ALA A 74 1.04 4.14 4.39
C ALA A 74 1.53 5.11 5.48
N VAL A 75 0.71 6.09 5.88
CA VAL A 75 1.03 7.01 6.98
C VAL A 75 1.22 6.23 8.28
N PHE A 76 0.31 5.31 8.62
CA PHE A 76 0.48 4.46 9.80
C PHE A 76 1.74 3.61 9.74
N LEU A 77 2.06 3.03 8.58
CA LEU A 77 3.28 2.23 8.40
C LEU A 77 4.54 3.08 8.58
N MET A 78 4.60 4.25 7.96
CA MET A 78 5.73 5.18 8.10
C MET A 78 5.85 5.71 9.54
N PHE A 79 4.71 5.94 10.20
CA PHE A 79 4.68 6.34 11.60
C PHE A 79 5.20 5.23 12.52
N THR A 80 4.70 4.00 12.40
CA THR A 80 5.19 2.84 13.17
C THR A 80 6.67 2.56 12.90
N THR A 81 7.10 2.68 11.65
CA THR A 81 8.51 2.55 11.27
C THR A 81 9.35 3.63 11.94
N GLY A 82 8.87 4.88 11.96
CA GLY A 82 9.51 5.99 12.65
C GLY A 82 9.58 5.79 14.16
N LEU A 83 8.51 5.31 14.80
CA LEU A 83 8.48 5.01 16.24
C LEU A 83 9.44 3.88 16.63
N SER A 84 9.61 2.89 15.76
CA SER A 84 10.50 1.73 15.99
C SER A 84 11.95 2.00 15.58
N PHE A 85 12.24 3.18 15.02
CA PHE A 85 13.55 3.53 14.50
C PHE A 85 14.54 3.85 15.62
N ASP A 86 15.69 3.17 15.65
CA ASP A 86 16.74 3.46 16.63
C ASP A 86 17.56 4.70 16.24
N ILE A 87 17.15 5.85 16.77
CA ILE A 87 17.83 7.13 16.56
C ILE A 87 19.28 7.12 17.08
N ARG A 88 19.57 6.31 18.11
CA ARG A 88 20.91 6.26 18.72
C ARG A 88 21.88 5.50 17.84
N GLY A 89 21.47 4.34 17.32
CA GLY A 89 22.20 3.60 16.30
C GLY A 89 22.41 4.43 15.04
N PHE A 90 21.38 5.15 14.59
CA PHE A 90 21.49 6.01 13.40
C PHE A 90 22.50 7.15 13.60
N ARG A 91 22.50 7.81 14.76
CA ARG A 91 23.46 8.89 15.05
C ARG A 91 24.92 8.42 15.08
N LYS A 92 25.18 7.14 15.41
CA LYS A 92 26.54 6.55 15.35
C LYS A 92 27.05 6.38 13.92
N LEU A 93 26.16 6.25 12.93
CA LEU A 93 26.52 6.13 11.51
C LEU A 93 26.99 7.47 10.92
N GLY A 94 26.76 8.59 11.61
CA GLY A 94 27.18 9.92 11.16
C GLY A 94 26.56 10.31 9.81
N ALA A 95 27.36 10.92 8.94
CA ALA A 95 26.91 11.37 7.62
C ALA A 95 26.84 10.23 6.57
N TRP A 96 27.26 9.01 6.91
CA TRP A 96 27.36 7.89 5.96
C TRP A 96 26.03 7.54 5.28
N PRO A 97 24.90 7.39 6.00
CA PRO A 97 23.61 7.08 5.38
C PRO A 97 23.10 8.21 4.49
N PHE A 98 23.44 9.47 4.82
CA PHE A 98 23.04 10.64 4.03
C PHE A 98 23.77 10.69 2.69
N LEU A 99 25.08 10.44 2.69
CA LEU A 99 25.89 10.34 1.46
C LEU A 99 25.42 9.18 0.57
N LEU A 100 25.12 8.02 1.16
CA LEU A 100 24.57 6.87 0.47
C LEU A 100 23.21 7.18 -0.19
N ALA A 101 22.31 7.84 0.53
CA ALA A 101 21.00 8.22 0.02
C ALA A 101 21.12 9.21 -1.15
N ILE A 102 21.90 10.28 -1.00
CA ILE A 102 22.10 11.28 -2.06
C ILE A 102 22.75 10.63 -3.29
N SER A 103 23.81 9.85 -3.09
CA SER A 103 24.51 9.19 -4.19
C SER A 103 23.60 8.21 -4.94
N GLY A 104 22.77 7.44 -4.22
CA GLY A 104 21.83 6.49 -4.85
C GLY A 104 20.74 7.19 -5.66
N VAL A 105 20.18 8.29 -5.13
CA VAL A 105 19.17 9.09 -5.84
C VAL A 105 19.78 9.79 -7.04
N ALA A 106 20.95 10.42 -6.89
CA ALA A 106 21.65 11.10 -7.99
C ALA A 106 22.03 10.11 -9.11
N ALA A 107 22.53 8.93 -8.76
CA ALA A 107 22.84 7.89 -9.74
C ALA A 107 21.58 7.38 -10.46
N SER A 108 20.47 7.18 -9.74
CA SER A 108 19.19 6.79 -10.36
C SER A 108 18.67 7.87 -11.32
N PHE A 109 18.82 9.14 -10.96
CA PHE A 109 18.44 10.28 -11.79
C PHE A 109 19.29 10.40 -13.05
N LEU A 110 20.63 10.30 -12.92
CA LEU A 110 21.54 10.36 -14.06
C LEU A 110 21.36 9.15 -14.99
N GLY A 111 21.18 7.95 -14.42
CA GLY A 111 20.90 6.74 -15.20
C GLY A 111 19.60 6.84 -15.99
N GLY A 112 18.56 7.45 -15.41
CA GLY A 112 17.30 7.72 -16.11
C GLY A 112 17.38 8.85 -17.16
N LEU A 113 18.39 9.74 -17.10
CA LEU A 113 18.57 10.82 -18.08
C LEU A 113 19.41 10.40 -19.30
N VAL A 114 20.27 9.38 -19.13
CA VAL A 114 21.16 8.86 -20.18
C VAL A 114 20.49 7.76 -21.04
N LEU A 115 19.44 7.10 -20.51
CA LEU A 115 18.63 6.10 -21.22
C LEU A 115 17.47 6.77 -21.98
#